data_AF-A0A0K2D271-F1
#
_entry.id   AF-A0A0K2D271-F1
#
_cell.length_a   1.000
_cell.length_b   1.000
_cell.length_c   1.000
_cell.angle_alpha   90.00
_cell.angle_beta   90.00
_cell.angle_gamma   90.00
#
_symmetry.space_group_name_H-M   'P 1'
#
loop_
_entity.id
_entity.type
_entity.pdbx_description
1 polymer ?
#
loop_
_entity_poly.entity_id
_entity_poly.type
_entity_poly.pdbx_seq_one_letter_code
_entity_poly.pdbx_strand_id
1 'polypeptide(L)' 'LCGAVTWLDAKATYELSPTGPSQPIPKEGLIDAKLGAFESVNKMVANATHGAVEKVTLYSLVQDPMTSCGC' A
#
# COMPACT_ATOMS: atom_id res chain seq x y z
N LEU A 1 11.17 -3.85 -3.80
CA LEU A 1 11.09 -2.65 -2.94
C LEU A 1 12.46 -1.96 -2.91
N CYS A 2 12.55 -0.68 -3.32
CA CYS A 2 13.83 -0.03 -3.65
C CYS A 2 14.59 0.65 -2.48
N GLY A 3 13.96 0.85 -1.32
CA GLY A 3 14.57 1.54 -0.18
C GLY A 3 14.78 3.06 -0.34
N ALA A 4 14.39 3.66 -1.47
CA ALA A 4 14.61 5.07 -1.77
C ALA A 4 13.38 5.98 -1.57
N VAL A 5 12.21 5.41 -1.26
CA VAL A 5 10.97 6.16 -1.05
C VAL A 5 10.50 5.95 0.38
N THR A 6 10.63 6.98 1.21
CA THR A 6 10.06 6.99 2.55
C THR A 6 8.60 7.46 2.54
N TRP A 7 7.92 7.38 3.68
CA TRP A 7 6.56 7.92 3.81
C TRP A 7 6.51 9.44 3.56
N LEU A 8 7.52 10.18 4.03
CA LEU A 8 7.59 11.63 3.81
C LEU A 8 7.78 11.97 2.34
N ASP A 9 8.60 11.19 1.62
CA ASP A 9 8.81 11.38 0.18
C ASP A 9 7.53 11.10 -0.63
N ALA A 10 6.80 10.02 -0.28
CA ALA A 10 5.53 9.68 -0.91
C ALA A 10 4.47 10.77 -0.67
N LYS A 11 4.43 11.33 0.55
CA LYS A 11 3.54 12.45 0.89
C LYS A 11 3.89 13.70 0.06
N ALA A 12 5.16 14.09 0.03
CA ALA A 12 5.60 15.24 -0.75
C ALA A 12 5.34 15.05 -2.25
N THR A 13 5.52 13.83 -2.77
CA THR A 13 5.23 13.50 -4.17
C THR A 13 3.76 13.73 -4.53
N TYR A 14 2.83 13.35 -3.65
CA TYR A 14 1.40 13.63 -3.83
C TYR A 14 1.09 15.13 -3.77
N GLU A 15 1.69 15.86 -2.82
CA GLU A 15 1.51 17.32 -2.68
C GLU A 15 2.03 18.08 -3.92
N LEU A 16 3.10 17.58 -4.55
CA LEU A 16 3.64 18.14 -5.79
C LEU A 16 2.75 17.84 -7.00
N SER A 17 2.19 16.63 -7.09
CA SER A 17 1.33 16.21 -8.21
C SER A 17 0.23 15.25 -7.75
N PRO A 18 -1.02 15.73 -7.59
CA PRO A 18 -2.14 14.90 -7.12
C PRO A 18 -2.49 13.74 -8.05
N THR A 19 -2.17 13.82 -9.35
CA THR A 19 -2.35 12.73 -10.33
C THR A 19 -1.08 11.88 -10.51
N GLY A 20 -0.08 12.08 -9.65
CA GLY A 20 1.19 11.37 -9.68
C GLY A 20 1.10 9.93 -9.12
N PRO A 21 2.25 9.25 -9.00
CA PRO A 21 2.32 7.83 -8.66
C PRO A 21 1.99 7.53 -7.19
N SER A 22 2.14 8.50 -6.29
CA SER A 22 1.85 8.34 -4.86
C SER A 22 0.46 8.85 -4.56
N GLN A 23 -0.37 8.03 -3.92
CA GLN A 23 -1.76 8.34 -3.58
C GLN A 23 -1.99 8.09 -2.08
N PRO A 24 -2.75 8.96 -1.39
CA PRO A 24 -3.04 8.78 0.03
C PRO A 24 -4.02 7.62 0.24
N ILE A 25 -3.78 6.84 1.29
CA ILE A 25 -4.68 5.76 1.71
C ILE A 25 -5.05 6.01 3.18
N PRO A 26 -6.32 6.33 3.48
CA PRO A 26 -6.81 6.39 4.86
C PRO A 26 -6.65 5.02 5.52
N LYS A 27 -6.23 4.95 6.79
CA LYS A 27 -6.15 3.69 7.54
C LYS A 27 -7.48 3.38 8.21
N GLU A 28 -8.46 2.96 7.43
CA GLU A 28 -9.84 2.70 7.85
C GLU A 28 -10.19 1.21 7.69
N GLY A 29 -11.21 0.76 8.41
CA GLY A 29 -11.65 -0.64 8.38
C GLY A 29 -10.54 -1.58 8.84
N LEU A 30 -10.03 -1.40 10.06
CA LEU A 30 -9.06 -2.32 10.67
C LEU A 30 -9.64 -3.74 10.72
N ILE A 31 -9.01 -4.67 10.02
CA ILE A 31 -9.40 -6.09 10.00
C ILE A 31 -8.59 -6.85 11.06
N ASP A 32 -7.28 -6.66 11.09
CA ASP A 32 -6.37 -7.29 12.03
C ASP A 32 -5.16 -6.40 12.31
N ALA A 33 -5.00 -5.97 13.56
CA ALA A 33 -3.90 -5.10 13.99
C ALA A 33 -2.53 -5.80 14.01
N LYS A 34 -2.50 -7.11 14.27
CA LYS A 34 -1.25 -7.89 14.33
C LYS A 34 -0.68 -8.10 12.94
N LEU A 35 -1.54 -8.36 11.97
CA LEU A 35 -1.14 -8.50 10.56
C LEU A 35 -1.00 -7.15 9.86
N GLY A 36 -1.61 -6.09 10.41
CA GLY A 36 -1.69 -4.79 9.76
C GLY A 36 -2.61 -4.81 8.55
N ALA A 37 -3.72 -5.55 8.63
CA ALA A 37 -4.71 -5.67 7.57
C ALA A 37 -5.81 -4.60 7.71
N PHE A 38 -6.10 -3.89 6.62
CA PHE A 38 -7.09 -2.82 6.56
C PHE A 38 -7.93 -2.94 5.28
N GLU A 39 -9.24 -2.71 5.37
CA GLU A 39 -10.15 -2.74 4.22
C GLU A 39 -9.79 -1.70 3.17
N SER A 40 -9.48 -0.48 3.61
CA SER A 40 -9.11 0.62 2.71
C SER A 40 -7.83 0.34 1.93
N VAL A 41 -6.85 -0.31 2.56
CA VAL A 41 -5.59 -0.73 1.92
C VAL A 41 -5.87 -1.81 0.89
N ASN A 42 -6.63 -2.84 1.24
CA ASN A 42 -7.01 -3.91 0.31
C ASN A 42 -7.75 -3.35 -0.92
N LYS A 43 -8.69 -2.43 -0.71
CA LYS A 43 -9.42 -1.77 -1.81
C LYS A 43 -8.50 -0.97 -2.72
N MET A 44 -7.55 -0.22 -2.17
CA MET A 44 -6.58 0.54 -2.97
C MET A 44 -5.65 -0.39 -3.77
N VAL A 45 -5.15 -1.46 -3.13
CA VAL A 45 -4.28 -2.44 -3.79
C VAL A 45 -4.99 -3.15 -4.93
N ALA A 46 -6.23 -3.59 -4.73
CA ALA A 46 -7.05 -4.18 -5.78
C ALA A 46 -7.23 -3.21 -6.96
N ASN A 47 -7.52 -1.94 -6.70
CA ASN A 47 -7.65 -0.93 -7.76
C ASN A 47 -6.32 -0.69 -8.50
N ALA A 48 -5.23 -0.47 -7.77
CA ALA A 48 -3.92 -0.14 -8.33
C ALA A 48 -3.27 -1.30 -9.11
N THR A 49 -3.63 -2.54 -8.78
CA THR A 49 -3.13 -3.74 -9.46
C THR A 49 -4.11 -4.29 -10.49
N HIS A 50 -5.20 -3.58 -10.78
CA HIS A 50 -6.28 -4.03 -11.66
C HIS A 50 -6.84 -5.41 -11.29
N GLY A 51 -6.97 -5.67 -9.99
CA GLY A 51 -7.51 -6.91 -9.44
C GLY A 51 -6.51 -8.07 -9.36
N ALA A 52 -5.24 -7.88 -9.77
CA ALA A 52 -4.24 -8.95 -9.67
C ALA A 52 -3.87 -9.28 -8.21
N VAL A 53 -3.99 -8.31 -7.29
CA VAL A 53 -3.78 -8.49 -5.85
C VAL A 53 -4.96 -7.90 -5.09
N GLU A 54 -5.67 -8.72 -4.32
CA GLU A 54 -6.86 -8.28 -3.58
C GLU A 54 -6.59 -7.91 -2.12
N LYS A 55 -5.54 -8.49 -1.52
CA LYS A 55 -5.22 -8.33 -0.11
C LYS A 55 -3.73 -8.17 0.11
N VAL A 56 -3.37 -7.42 1.14
CA VAL A 56 -2.00 -7.35 1.64
C VAL A 56 -2.01 -7.23 3.16
N THR A 57 -1.06 -7.90 3.82
CA THR A 57 -0.75 -7.65 5.22
C THR A 57 0.55 -6.86 5.32
N LEU A 58 0.58 -5.87 6.21
CA LEU A 58 1.73 -4.96 6.34
C LEU A 58 2.83 -5.56 7.23
N TYR A 59 2.50 -6.52 8.09
CA TYR A 59 3.38 -7.02 9.15
C TYR A 59 3.62 -8.54 9.08
N SER A 60 3.20 -9.23 8.01
CA SER A 60 3.46 -10.66 7.81
C SER A 60 4.22 -10.93 6.52
N LEU A 61 5.18 -11.85 6.59
CA LEU A 61 5.88 -12.39 5.42
C LEU A 61 5.20 -13.65 4.85
N VAL A 62 4.29 -14.26 5.62
CA VAL A 62 3.73 -15.59 5.30
C VAL A 62 2.30 -15.48 4.77
N GLN A 63 1.54 -14.49 5.23
CA GLN A 63 0.14 -14.32 4.88
C GLN A 63 -0.04 -13.07 4.04
N ASP A 64 -0.46 -13.22 2.78
CA ASP A 64 -0.70 -12.12 1.83
C ASP A 64 0.42 -11.05 1.85
N PRO A 65 1.70 -11.43 1.65
CA PRO A 65 2.80 -10.49 1.73
C PRO A 65 2.76 -9.47 0.58
N MET A 66 3.39 -8.32 0.77
CA MET A 66 3.57 -7.33 -0.28
C MET A 66 4.37 -7.91 -1.46
N THR A 67 3.94 -7.61 -2.69
CA THR A 67 4.62 -8.04 -3.92
C THR A 67 5.89 -7.22 -4.19
N SER A 68 6.72 -7.69 -5.12
CA SER A 68 7.96 -7.02 -5.53
C SER A 68 8.01 -6.80 -7.04
N CYS A 69 8.58 -5.67 -7.46
CA CYS A 69 8.76 -5.32 -8.87
C CYS A 69 10.11 -5.80 -9.45
N GLY A 70 11.23 -5.63 -8.73
CA GLY A 70 12.56 -6.05 -9.18
C GLY A 70 13.73 -5.16 -8.75
N CYS A 71 13.44 -4.02 -8.09
CA CYS A 71 14.42 -3.18 -7.40
C CYS A 71 14.19 -3.18 -5.90
#